data_AF-A0A7D5QBE9-F1
#
_entry.id   AF-A0A7D5QBE9-F1
#
_cell.length_a   1.000
_cell.length_b   1.000
_cell.length_c   1.000
_cell.angle_alpha   90.00
_cell.angle_beta   90.00
_cell.angle_gamma   90.00
#
_symmetry.space_group_name_H-M   'P 1'
#
loop_
_entity.id
_entity.type
_entity.pdbx_description
1 polymer ?
#
loop_
_entity_poly.entity_id
_entity_poly.type
_entity_poly.pdbx_seq_one_letter_code
_entity_poly.pdbx_strand_id
1 'polypeptide(L)'
;MKGIHRYSPTTGAELGRDRHYPGTIPLRESLEGDGELTNGELVSRDPTAILEYFKRCHRKHYDADQDLYLAAWEGITALRAGDDEEESDPWDCWLWYALAERLDRRGHDVEWMCAHVDPRCPHCSSSTKLEPSATGYPNVRCASHCRRYNDVTIAIVERVLDLYNATFDEGISRVGLF
;
A
#
# COMPACT_ATOMS: atom_id res chain seq x y z
N MET A 1 -10.99 25.57 -31.51
CA MET A 1 -9.97 24.86 -32.31
C MET A 1 -9.03 24.17 -31.33
N LYS A 2 -9.02 22.81 -31.36
CA LYS A 2 -8.17 21.80 -30.69
C LYS A 2 -7.58 22.16 -29.29
N GLY A 3 -7.94 21.54 -28.17
CA GLY A 3 -8.47 20.18 -27.97
C GLY A 3 -9.27 20.02 -26.67
N ILE A 4 -9.84 18.82 -26.53
CA ILE A 4 -10.97 18.44 -25.69
C ILE A 4 -10.55 18.39 -24.22
N HIS A 5 -10.96 19.43 -23.50
CA HIS A 5 -11.10 19.60 -22.06
C HIS A 5 -10.17 18.84 -21.14
N ARG A 6 -9.41 19.64 -20.41
CA ARG A 6 -8.88 19.25 -19.13
C ARG A 6 -9.17 20.54 -18.20
N TYR A 7 -9.03 20.47 -16.84
CA TYR A 7 -9.08 21.51 -15.74
C TYR A 7 -10.37 21.45 -14.90
N SER A 8 -10.26 21.09 -13.61
CA SER A 8 -11.32 21.31 -12.61
C SER A 8 -11.31 22.78 -12.13
N PRO A 9 -12.42 23.41 -11.68
CA PRO A 9 -12.40 24.78 -11.15
C PRO A 9 -12.54 24.86 -9.62
N THR A 10 -12.92 23.76 -8.97
CA THR A 10 -13.12 23.65 -7.51
C THR A 10 -12.05 22.74 -6.88
N THR A 11 -11.44 21.89 -7.72
CA THR A 11 -10.16 21.21 -7.52
C THR A 11 -9.13 21.57 -8.61
N GLY A 12 -9.42 22.60 -9.43
CA GLY A 12 -8.41 23.36 -10.17
C GLY A 12 -7.72 22.73 -11.38
N ALA A 13 -7.68 21.40 -11.54
CA ALA A 13 -6.53 20.80 -12.22
C ALA A 13 -6.81 20.02 -13.53
N GLU A 14 -6.02 20.33 -14.59
CA GLU A 14 -5.63 19.42 -15.69
C GLU A 14 -4.35 18.80 -15.27
N LEU A 15 -4.27 17.49 -15.15
CA LEU A 15 -2.99 16.88 -14.84
C LEU A 15 -2.82 15.61 -15.65
N GLY A 16 -2.05 15.76 -16.73
CA GLY A 16 -1.48 14.67 -17.51
C GLY A 16 -0.25 14.06 -16.83
N ARG A 17 0.23 13.01 -17.49
CA ARG A 17 1.39 12.16 -17.22
C ARG A 17 2.59 12.91 -16.61
N ASP A 18 2.85 12.60 -15.35
CA ASP A 18 4.14 12.23 -14.72
C ASP A 18 3.87 12.24 -13.22
N ARG A 19 3.33 11.13 -12.70
CA ARG A 19 3.17 10.94 -11.25
C ARG A 19 4.38 10.17 -10.75
N HIS A 20 5.43 10.92 -10.42
CA HIS A 20 6.48 10.40 -9.55
C HIS A 20 5.93 10.47 -8.13
N TYR A 21 5.79 9.33 -7.45
CA TYR A 21 5.40 9.30 -6.05
C TYR A 21 6.66 9.35 -5.17
N PRO A 22 6.96 10.46 -4.48
CA PRO A 22 7.82 10.42 -3.31
C PRO A 22 6.98 9.93 -2.12
N GLY A 23 7.22 8.69 -1.69
CA GLY A 23 7.21 8.30 -0.28
C GLY A 23 6.00 8.54 0.60
N THR A 24 4.78 8.52 0.06
CA THR A 24 3.57 8.77 0.86
C THR A 24 2.49 7.73 0.60
N ILE A 25 1.72 7.41 1.64
CA ILE A 25 0.54 6.54 1.54
C ILE A 25 -0.55 7.33 0.79
N PRO A 26 -0.99 6.89 -0.40
CA PRO A 26 -1.91 7.67 -1.22
C PRO A 26 -3.28 7.83 -0.55
N LEU A 27 -3.87 9.02 -0.71
CA LEU A 27 -5.14 9.44 -0.14
C LEU A 27 -6.31 8.87 -0.97
N ARG A 28 -7.24 8.16 -0.30
CA ARG A 28 -8.48 7.59 -0.86
C ARG A 28 -9.42 8.68 -1.39
N GLU A 29 -10.00 8.47 -2.58
CA GLU A 29 -11.46 8.58 -2.71
C GLU A 29 -12.05 7.23 -2.28
N SER A 30 -13.03 7.24 -1.37
CA SER A 30 -13.67 6.03 -0.83
C SER A 30 -14.52 5.36 -1.91
N LEU A 31 -13.89 4.58 -2.78
CA LEU A 31 -14.59 3.59 -3.58
C LEU A 31 -14.98 2.43 -2.64
N GLU A 32 -16.27 2.11 -2.61
CA GLU A 32 -16.90 1.07 -1.78
C GLU A 32 -16.24 -0.30 -1.97
N GLY A 33 -15.14 -0.54 -1.26
CA GLY A 33 -14.42 -1.80 -1.20
C GLY A 33 -14.50 -2.33 0.22
N ASP A 34 -15.14 -3.48 0.39
CA ASP A 34 -15.13 -4.29 1.62
C ASP A 34 -13.66 -4.64 1.95
N GLY A 35 -13.01 -3.76 2.73
CA GLY A 35 -11.55 -3.54 2.76
C GLY A 35 -10.75 -4.49 3.64
N GLU A 36 -11.34 -5.62 4.02
CA GLU A 36 -10.67 -6.59 4.87
C GLU A 36 -9.76 -7.52 4.04
N LEU A 37 -8.49 -7.13 3.94
CA LEU A 37 -7.38 -7.95 3.45
C LEU A 37 -7.29 -9.30 4.19
N THR A 38 -7.70 -9.30 5.45
CA THR A 38 -7.77 -10.45 6.32
C THR A 38 -9.06 -10.36 7.13
N ASN A 39 -9.75 -11.48 7.37
CA ASN A 39 -10.98 -11.55 8.17
C ASN A 39 -10.71 -11.30 9.68
N GLY A 40 -9.96 -10.25 10.02
CA GLY A 40 -9.57 -9.85 11.37
C GLY A 40 -8.18 -10.32 11.84
N GLU A 41 -7.51 -11.24 11.16
CA GLU A 41 -6.15 -11.68 11.50
C GLU A 41 -5.09 -10.73 10.93
N LEU A 42 -3.98 -10.46 11.61
CA LEU A 42 -2.96 -9.53 11.07
C LEU A 42 -2.04 -10.18 10.03
N VAL A 43 -1.99 -11.50 10.02
CA VAL A 43 -1.07 -12.32 9.22
C VAL A 43 -1.85 -13.49 8.63
N SER A 44 -1.86 -13.62 7.31
CA SER A 44 -2.31 -14.84 6.64
C SER A 44 -1.20 -15.89 6.68
N ARG A 45 -1.52 -17.08 7.20
CA ARG A 45 -0.58 -18.21 7.30
C ARG A 45 -0.13 -18.80 5.95
N ASP A 46 -0.89 -18.57 4.89
CA ASP A 46 -0.65 -19.13 3.56
C ASP A 46 -0.49 -17.99 2.53
N PRO A 47 0.65 -17.91 1.82
CA PRO A 47 0.86 -17.00 0.69
C PRO A 47 -0.27 -17.04 -0.34
N THR A 48 -0.88 -18.21 -0.54
CA THR A 48 -1.98 -18.43 -1.49
C THR A 48 -3.22 -17.60 -1.15
N ALA A 49 -3.49 -17.38 0.14
CA ALA A 49 -4.62 -16.57 0.58
C ALA A 49 -4.48 -15.10 0.13
N ILE A 50 -3.27 -14.55 0.22
CA ILE A 50 -2.97 -13.18 -0.22
C ILE A 50 -3.10 -13.08 -1.74
N LEU A 51 -2.62 -14.09 -2.48
CA LEU A 51 -2.75 -14.10 -3.94
C LEU A 51 -4.22 -14.17 -4.38
N GLU A 52 -5.05 -15.00 -3.74
CA GLU A 52 -6.48 -15.06 -4.07
C GLU A 52 -7.21 -13.76 -3.70
N TYR A 53 -6.84 -13.13 -2.58
CA TYR A 53 -7.32 -11.79 -2.25
C TYR A 53 -6.92 -10.76 -3.31
N PHE A 54 -5.66 -10.79 -3.76
CA PHE A 54 -5.14 -9.96 -4.83
C PHE A 54 -5.96 -10.11 -6.11
N LYS A 55 -6.14 -11.34 -6.60
CA LYS A 55 -6.93 -11.61 -7.81
C LYS A 55 -8.37 -11.15 -7.66
N ARG A 56 -8.97 -11.35 -6.47
CA ARG A 56 -10.34 -10.91 -6.19
C ARG A 56 -10.48 -9.40 -6.25
N CYS A 57 -9.52 -8.66 -5.70
CA CYS A 57 -9.52 -7.20 -5.72
C CYS A 57 -9.21 -6.64 -7.11
N HIS A 58 -8.27 -7.24 -7.83
CA HIS A 58 -7.95 -6.88 -9.22
C HIS A 58 -9.17 -7.01 -10.12
N ARG A 59 -9.90 -8.13 -10.04
CA ARG A 59 -11.13 -8.37 -10.81
C ARG A 59 -12.28 -7.41 -10.54
N LYS A 60 -12.22 -6.59 -9.48
CA LYS A 60 -13.21 -5.51 -9.26
C LYS A 60 -12.93 -4.28 -10.14
N HIS A 61 -11.70 -4.14 -10.61
CA HIS A 61 -11.22 -2.97 -11.35
C HIS A 61 -10.90 -3.28 -12.82
N TYR A 62 -10.39 -4.49 -13.09
CA TYR A 62 -9.87 -4.89 -14.40
C TYR A 62 -10.17 -6.36 -14.72
N ASP A 63 -9.97 -6.75 -15.98
CA ASP A 63 -10.02 -8.14 -16.41
C ASP A 63 -8.85 -8.96 -15.87
N ALA A 64 -8.93 -10.29 -15.91
CA ALA A 64 -7.86 -11.14 -15.42
C ALA A 64 -6.56 -10.98 -16.22
N ASP A 65 -5.44 -10.80 -15.51
CA ASP A 65 -4.11 -10.62 -16.07
C ASP A 65 -3.16 -11.65 -15.46
N GLN A 66 -2.71 -12.62 -16.26
CA GLN A 66 -1.84 -13.70 -15.80
C GLN A 66 -0.42 -13.24 -15.51
N ASP A 67 0.09 -12.26 -16.27
CA ASP A 67 1.45 -11.76 -16.08
C ASP A 67 1.53 -10.98 -14.76
N LEU A 68 0.51 -10.16 -14.48
CA LEU A 68 0.37 -9.49 -13.18
C LEU A 68 0.24 -10.49 -12.03
N TYR A 69 -0.55 -11.56 -12.18
CA TYR A 69 -0.73 -12.56 -11.12
C TYR A 69 0.54 -13.36 -10.85
N LEU A 70 1.33 -13.65 -11.88
CA LEU A 70 2.63 -14.29 -11.72
C LEU A 70 3.61 -13.36 -10.99
N ALA A 71 3.70 -12.09 -11.42
CA ALA A 71 4.54 -11.09 -10.76
C ALA A 71 4.13 -10.88 -9.29
N ALA A 72 2.82 -10.87 -9.01
CA ALA A 72 2.31 -10.76 -7.65
C ALA A 72 2.69 -11.98 -6.81
N TRP A 73 2.57 -13.19 -7.37
CA TRP A 73 2.95 -14.43 -6.68
C TRP A 73 4.44 -14.48 -6.33
N GLU A 74 5.32 -14.10 -7.27
CA GLU A 74 6.76 -13.99 -7.03
C GLU A 74 7.06 -13.02 -5.89
N GLY A 75 6.43 -11.84 -5.91
CA GLY A 75 6.59 -10.82 -4.89
C GLY A 75 6.13 -11.29 -3.50
N ILE A 76 4.95 -11.91 -3.42
CA ILE A 76 4.40 -12.44 -2.15
C ILE A 76 5.32 -13.54 -1.59
N THR A 77 5.79 -14.44 -2.45
CA THR A 77 6.66 -15.55 -2.04
C THR A 77 8.00 -15.02 -1.52
N ALA A 78 8.60 -14.03 -2.19
CA ALA A 78 9.82 -13.39 -1.73
C ALA A 78 9.61 -12.68 -0.37
N LEU A 79 8.52 -11.92 -0.22
CA LEU A 79 8.19 -11.19 1.02
C LEU A 79 7.91 -12.12 2.21
N ARG A 80 7.47 -13.35 1.95
CA ARG A 80 7.25 -14.41 2.95
C ARG A 80 8.46 -15.31 3.20
N ALA A 81 9.42 -15.33 2.28
CA ALA A 81 10.66 -16.08 2.44
C ALA A 81 11.68 -15.35 3.34
N GLY A 82 11.42 -14.07 3.67
CA GLY A 82 12.19 -13.33 4.66
C GLY A 82 11.88 -13.83 6.08
N ASP A 83 12.93 -14.25 6.78
CA ASP A 83 13.00 -14.75 8.16
C ASP A 83 12.60 -16.22 8.39
N ASP A 84 13.63 -17.09 8.33
CA ASP A 84 13.70 -18.41 8.99
C ASP A 84 13.55 -18.33 10.54
N GLU A 85 13.48 -17.12 11.11
CA GLU A 85 13.14 -16.91 12.52
C GLU A 85 11.62 -16.79 12.67
N GLU A 86 11.03 -17.80 13.33
CA GLU A 86 9.62 -18.04 13.67
C GLU A 86 8.82 -16.83 14.24
N GLU A 87 9.44 -15.66 14.42
CA GLU A 87 8.94 -14.57 15.27
C GLU A 87 8.48 -13.28 14.55
N SER A 88 8.64 -13.12 13.23
CA SER A 88 8.12 -11.90 12.58
C SER A 88 7.67 -12.08 11.14
N ASP A 89 6.71 -12.97 10.93
CA ASP A 89 5.88 -12.93 9.72
C ASP A 89 5.31 -11.51 9.55
N PRO A 90 5.59 -10.80 8.44
CA PRO A 90 5.13 -9.43 8.27
C PRO A 90 3.60 -9.40 8.24
N TRP A 91 3.02 -8.36 8.84
CA TRP A 91 1.58 -8.15 8.74
C TRP A 91 1.17 -7.97 7.28
N ASP A 92 0.03 -8.55 6.92
CA ASP A 92 -0.44 -8.60 5.53
C ASP A 92 -0.59 -7.21 4.93
N CYS A 93 -1.01 -6.23 5.74
CA CYS A 93 -1.10 -4.83 5.30
C CYS A 93 0.26 -4.26 4.87
N TRP A 94 1.35 -4.63 5.54
CA TRP A 94 2.71 -4.15 5.21
C TRP A 94 3.26 -4.86 3.99
N LEU A 95 3.05 -6.17 3.92
CA LEU A 95 3.35 -6.97 2.75
C LEU A 95 2.61 -6.43 1.52
N TRP A 96 1.34 -6.07 1.67
CA TRP A 96 0.52 -5.53 0.59
C TRP A 96 1.04 -4.20 0.04
N TYR A 97 1.44 -3.26 0.91
CA TYR A 97 2.08 -2.02 0.45
C TYR A 97 3.44 -2.27 -0.23
N ALA A 98 4.27 -3.16 0.33
CA ALA A 98 5.55 -3.52 -0.28
C ALA A 98 5.36 -4.20 -1.65
N LEU A 99 4.33 -5.03 -1.79
CA LEU A 99 3.95 -5.67 -3.04
C LEU A 99 3.47 -4.64 -4.07
N ALA A 100 2.63 -3.68 -3.67
CA ALA A 100 2.16 -2.62 -4.55
C ALA A 100 3.33 -1.80 -5.11
N GLU A 101 4.26 -1.36 -4.26
CA GLU A 101 5.47 -0.65 -4.68
C GLU A 101 6.31 -1.49 -5.66
N ARG A 102 6.45 -2.80 -5.40
CA ARG A 102 7.22 -3.71 -6.26
C ARG A 102 6.60 -3.82 -7.65
N LEU A 103 5.28 -3.96 -7.73
CA LEU A 103 4.56 -4.11 -8.98
C LEU A 103 4.53 -2.80 -9.78
N ASP A 104 4.35 -1.66 -9.12
CA ASP A 104 4.44 -0.34 -9.74
C ASP A 104 5.81 -0.11 -10.40
N ARG A 105 6.90 -0.45 -9.69
CA ARG A 105 8.27 -0.39 -10.24
C ARG A 105 8.50 -1.31 -11.43
N ARG A 106 7.76 -2.42 -11.51
CA ARG A 106 7.77 -3.32 -12.68
C ARG A 106 6.87 -2.83 -13.82
N GLY A 107 6.20 -1.69 -13.65
CA GLY A 107 5.38 -1.04 -14.67
C GLY A 107 3.92 -1.49 -14.70
N HIS A 108 3.43 -2.13 -13.63
CA HIS A 108 2.03 -2.52 -13.52
C HIS A 108 1.20 -1.39 -12.91
N ASP A 109 -0.01 -1.16 -13.44
CA ASP A 109 -0.98 -0.23 -12.85
C ASP A 109 -1.66 -0.87 -11.63
N VAL A 110 -1.17 -0.52 -10.44
CA VAL A 110 -1.60 -1.11 -9.16
C VAL A 110 -2.12 -0.09 -8.16
N GLU A 111 -2.49 1.13 -8.61
CA GLU A 111 -3.04 2.18 -7.74
C GLU A 111 -4.25 1.68 -6.93
N TRP A 112 -5.05 0.80 -7.56
CA TRP A 112 -6.22 0.16 -6.95
C TRP A 112 -5.92 -0.65 -5.68
N MET A 113 -4.69 -1.13 -5.49
CA MET A 113 -4.31 -1.93 -4.32
C MET A 113 -4.47 -1.13 -3.03
N CYS A 114 -4.14 0.15 -3.04
CA CYS A 114 -4.22 1.00 -1.85
C CYS A 114 -5.66 1.19 -1.35
N ALA A 115 -6.67 0.95 -2.19
CA ALA A 115 -8.07 1.00 -1.80
C ALA A 115 -8.53 -0.24 -1.01
N HIS A 116 -7.78 -1.34 -1.03
CA HIS A 116 -8.16 -2.64 -0.45
C HIS A 116 -7.30 -3.05 0.75
N VAL A 117 -6.66 -2.08 1.39
CA VAL A 117 -5.86 -2.28 2.60
C VAL A 117 -6.13 -1.15 3.58
N ASP A 118 -6.30 -1.50 4.86
CA ASP A 118 -6.36 -0.54 5.94
C ASP A 118 -5.07 -0.62 6.78
N PRO A 119 -4.33 0.49 6.95
CA PRO A 119 -3.11 0.49 7.73
C PRO A 119 -3.38 0.22 9.22
N ARG A 120 -2.48 -0.52 9.86
CA ARG A 120 -2.50 -0.82 11.30
C ARG A 120 -1.45 -0.01 12.07
N CYS A 121 -1.66 0.21 13.36
CA CYS A 121 -0.63 0.86 14.17
C CYS A 121 0.56 -0.10 14.37
N PRO A 122 1.81 0.24 13.97
CA PRO A 122 2.96 -0.64 14.15
C PRO A 122 3.28 -0.96 15.62
N HIS A 123 2.77 -0.16 16.55
CA HIS A 123 3.08 -0.28 17.97
C HIS A 123 2.05 -1.07 18.79
N CYS A 124 0.79 -1.11 18.35
CA CYS A 124 -0.28 -1.74 19.13
C CYS A 124 -1.33 -2.46 18.28
N SER A 125 -1.06 -2.64 16.98
CA SER A 125 -1.91 -3.30 15.98
C SER A 125 -3.34 -2.77 15.81
N SER A 126 -3.70 -1.69 16.50
CA SER A 126 -5.02 -1.08 16.39
C SER A 126 -5.27 -0.60 14.96
N SER A 127 -6.55 -0.40 14.63
CA SER A 127 -6.91 0.37 13.45
C SER A 127 -6.30 1.78 13.50
N THR A 128 -6.23 2.40 12.32
CA THR A 128 -5.77 3.77 12.17
C THR A 128 -6.90 4.66 11.64
N LYS A 129 -6.73 5.97 11.81
CA LYS A 129 -7.60 7.00 11.25
C LYS A 129 -6.76 7.86 10.32
N LEU A 130 -7.27 8.08 9.12
CA LEU A 130 -6.69 9.02 8.17
C LEU A 130 -7.22 10.42 8.49
N GLU A 131 -6.31 11.35 8.76
CA GLU A 131 -6.63 12.75 8.97
C GLU A 131 -5.99 13.61 7.87
N PRO A 132 -6.70 14.60 7.31
CA PRO A 132 -6.09 15.55 6.39
C PRO A 132 -4.92 16.27 7.08
N SER A 133 -3.81 16.48 6.36
CA SER A 133 -2.71 17.31 6.85
C SER A 133 -2.59 18.61 6.07
N ALA A 134 -1.88 19.57 6.66
CA ALA A 134 -1.57 20.84 6.03
C ALA A 134 -0.60 20.72 4.84
N THR A 135 0.14 19.60 4.72
CA THR A 135 1.09 19.36 3.63
C THR A 135 0.44 18.65 2.43
N GLY A 136 -0.85 18.34 2.50
CA GLY A 136 -1.59 17.64 1.44
C GLY A 136 -1.50 16.11 1.51
N TYR A 137 -0.63 15.57 2.36
CA TYR A 137 -0.50 14.12 2.60
C TYR A 137 -1.29 13.70 3.84
N PRO A 138 -2.11 12.64 3.82
CA PRO A 138 -2.91 12.30 4.98
C PRO A 138 -2.00 11.81 6.12
N ASN A 139 -2.24 12.31 7.32
CA ASN A 139 -1.60 11.79 8.52
C ASN A 139 -2.37 10.55 8.97
N VAL A 140 -1.64 9.47 9.26
CA VAL A 140 -2.19 8.24 9.80
C VAL A 140 -2.07 8.28 11.33
N ARG A 141 -3.19 8.20 12.04
CA ARG A 141 -3.21 8.21 13.51
C ARG A 141 -3.67 6.88 14.08
N CYS A 142 -2.99 6.41 15.12
CA CYS A 142 -3.40 5.27 15.92
C CYS A 142 -4.74 5.55 16.62
N ALA A 143 -5.76 4.74 16.33
CA ALA A 143 -7.10 4.90 16.90
C ALA A 143 -7.16 4.63 18.41
N SER A 144 -6.25 3.79 18.93
CA SER A 144 -6.17 3.43 20.35
C SER A 144 -5.29 4.38 21.18
N HIS A 145 -4.67 5.40 20.56
CA HIS A 145 -3.81 6.36 21.26
C HIS A 145 -2.71 5.70 22.12
N CYS A 146 -2.09 4.62 21.62
CA CYS A 146 -1.13 3.82 22.39
C CYS A 146 0.18 4.53 22.74
N ARG A 147 0.42 5.74 22.21
CA ARG A 147 1.62 6.55 22.45
C ARG A 147 1.24 8.02 22.65
N ARG A 148 2.16 8.77 23.25
CA ARG A 148 2.04 10.22 23.51
C ARG A 148 1.75 11.01 22.22
N TYR A 149 2.41 10.65 21.13
CA TYR A 149 2.06 11.08 19.78
C TYR A 149 1.38 9.91 19.09
N ASN A 150 0.17 10.14 18.57
CA ASN A 150 -0.61 9.12 17.90
C ASN A 150 -0.44 9.13 16.39
N ASP A 151 0.30 10.08 15.81
CA ASP A 151 0.75 10.02 14.42
C ASP A 151 1.74 8.85 14.27
N VAL A 152 1.42 7.94 13.37
CA VAL A 152 2.19 6.73 13.06
C VAL A 152 2.59 6.66 11.59
N THR A 153 2.42 7.76 10.83
CA THR A 153 2.67 7.81 9.38
C THR A 153 4.10 7.38 9.06
N ILE A 154 5.08 8.03 9.69
CA ILE A 154 6.50 7.72 9.48
C ILE A 154 6.81 6.28 9.88
N ALA A 155 6.30 5.82 11.04
CA ALA A 155 6.56 4.47 11.52
C ALA A 155 6.00 3.38 10.58
N ILE A 156 4.86 3.62 9.94
CA ILE A 156 4.30 2.72 8.92
C ILE A 156 5.18 2.72 7.68
N VAL A 157 5.56 3.90 7.17
CA VAL A 157 6.43 4.03 5.99
C VAL A 157 7.76 3.33 6.24
N GLU A 158 8.41 3.58 7.38
CA GLU A 158 9.66 2.90 7.76
C GLU A 158 9.50 1.38 7.77
N ARG A 159 8.41 0.85 8.35
CA ARG A 159 8.16 -0.60 8.40
C ARG A 159 7.99 -1.21 7.00
N VAL A 160 7.31 -0.51 6.09
CA VAL A 160 7.15 -0.96 4.70
C VAL A 160 8.47 -0.91 3.94
N LEU A 161 9.25 0.16 4.12
CA LEU A 161 10.57 0.32 3.49
C LEU A 161 11.58 -0.72 4.00
N ASP A 162 11.57 -1.00 5.29
CA ASP A 162 12.44 -2.01 5.89
C ASP A 162 12.13 -3.39 5.33
N LEU A 163 10.84 -3.74 5.25
CA LEU A 163 10.40 -4.98 4.63
C LEU A 163 10.81 -5.05 3.15
N TYR A 164 10.53 -4.00 2.37
CA TYR A 164 10.88 -3.96 0.95
C TYR A 164 12.38 -4.11 0.72
N ASN A 165 13.19 -3.35 1.44
CA ASN A 165 14.64 -3.33 1.26
C ASN A 165 15.34 -4.59 1.78
N ALA A 166 14.76 -5.25 2.78
CA ALA A 166 15.26 -6.56 3.23
C ALA A 166 14.98 -7.66 2.20
N THR A 167 13.90 -7.54 1.43
CA THR A 167 13.47 -8.58 0.48
C THR A 167 14.00 -8.38 -0.94
N PHE A 168 14.10 -7.14 -1.43
CA PHE A 168 14.39 -6.85 -2.84
C PHE A 168 15.68 -6.04 -3.03
N ASP A 169 16.54 -6.49 -3.95
CA ASP A 169 17.83 -5.87 -4.28
C ASP A 169 17.72 -4.47 -4.92
N GLU A 170 16.52 -4.07 -5.35
CA GLU A 170 16.23 -2.80 -6.02
C GLU A 170 16.03 -1.63 -5.04
N GLY A 171 16.71 -1.69 -3.89
CA GLY A 171 16.43 -0.93 -2.69
C GLY A 171 15.99 0.52 -2.89
N ILE A 172 15.06 0.97 -2.04
CA ILE A 172 14.50 2.32 -2.06
C ILE A 172 15.38 3.25 -1.25
N SER A 173 15.90 4.30 -1.91
CA SER A 173 16.64 5.36 -1.21
C SER A 173 15.69 6.15 -0.30
N ARG A 174 15.97 6.11 1.00
CA ARG A 174 15.23 6.87 2.03
C ARG A 174 15.31 8.39 1.84
N VAL A 175 16.29 8.87 1.08
CA VAL A 175 16.55 10.30 0.85
C VAL A 175 15.60 10.91 -0.19
N GLY A 176 14.92 10.09 -1.01
CA GLY A 176 13.98 10.56 -2.05
C GLY A 176 12.50 10.55 -1.65
N LEU A 177 12.18 10.11 -0.43
CA LEU A 177 10.80 9.86 0.01
C LEU A 177 10.21 10.96 0.91
N PHE A 178 11.04 11.90 1.38
CA PHE A 178 10.65 12.99 2.30
C PHE A 178 10.97 14.36 1.70
#